data_AF-A0A2V6ZRF9-F1
#
_entry.id   AF-A0A2V6ZRF9-F1
#
_cell.length_a   1.000
_cell.length_b   1.000
_cell.length_c   1.000
_cell.angle_alpha   90.00
_cell.angle_beta   90.00
_cell.angle_gamma   90.00
#
_symmetry.space_group_name_H-M   'P 1'
#
loop_
_entity.id
_entity.type
_entity.pdbx_description
1 polymer ?
#
loop_
_entity_poly.entity_id
_entity_poly.type
_entity_poly.pdbx_seq_one_letter_code
_entity_poly.pdbx_strand_id
1 'polypeptide(L)'
;MLAVLTDAKDGLFPEPREMTLDCSCPDSAEVCKHVAAVLYGVGIRLDARPELFFVLRQVDQAELLSSATVGAVSRAGPAAGKRIADDRLSAVFGIELEDAPPVRAGRPPRRGKPRPSHVAGRRR
;
A
#
# COMPACT_ATOMS: atom_id res chain seq x y z
N MET A 1 -13.54 -8.40 -0.34
CA MET A 1 -12.32 -7.55 -0.30
C MET A 1 -12.38 -6.48 0.78
N LEU A 2 -13.53 -5.85 1.04
CA LEU A 2 -13.70 -4.83 2.11
C LEU A 2 -13.56 -5.33 3.56
N ALA A 3 -13.62 -6.65 3.81
CA ALA A 3 -13.64 -7.22 5.17
C ALA A 3 -12.49 -6.76 6.09
N VAL A 4 -11.29 -6.51 5.55
CA VAL A 4 -10.15 -6.01 6.32
C VAL A 4 -10.34 -4.54 6.70
N LEU A 5 -10.95 -3.74 5.83
CA LEU A 5 -11.18 -2.31 6.07
C LEU A 5 -12.32 -2.08 7.07
N THR A 6 -13.23 -3.04 7.20
CA THR A 6 -14.40 -2.96 8.07
C THR A 6 -14.29 -3.88 9.29
N ASP A 7 -13.08 -4.34 9.63
CA ASP A 7 -12.88 -5.09 10.86
C ASP A 7 -13.26 -4.24 12.07
N ALA A 8 -13.94 -4.84 13.05
CA ALA A 8 -14.49 -4.12 14.19
C ALA A 8 -13.43 -3.59 15.16
N LYS A 9 -12.20 -4.12 15.11
CA LYS A 9 -11.10 -3.75 16.01
C LYS A 9 -9.96 -3.08 15.26
N ASP A 10 -9.57 -3.66 14.14
CA ASP A 10 -8.38 -3.27 13.39
C ASP A 10 -8.71 -2.61 12.05
N GLY A 11 -9.99 -2.33 11.79
CA GLY A 11 -10.47 -1.71 10.57
C GLY A 11 -10.37 -0.18 10.55
N LEU A 12 -10.71 0.40 9.40
CA LEU A 12 -10.77 1.85 9.20
C LEU A 12 -12.17 2.42 9.43
N PHE A 13 -13.21 1.60 9.55
CA PHE A 13 -14.54 2.10 9.91
C PHE A 13 -14.53 2.62 11.36
N PRO A 14 -15.18 3.76 11.67
CA PRO A 14 -15.21 4.29 13.03
C PRO A 14 -15.87 3.33 14.03
N GLU A 15 -15.36 3.30 15.25
CA GLU A 15 -16.05 2.65 16.35
C GLU A 15 -17.35 3.39 16.67
N PRO A 16 -18.38 2.72 17.23
CA PRO A 16 -19.63 3.38 17.61
C PRO A 16 -19.44 4.60 18.53
N ARG A 17 -18.38 4.61 19.35
CA ARG A 17 -18.06 5.72 20.26
C ARG A 17 -17.41 6.93 19.56
N GLU A 18 -16.88 6.74 18.36
CA GLU A 18 -16.31 7.79 17.52
C GLU A 18 -17.39 8.47 16.65
N MET A 19 -18.64 8.00 16.72
CA MET A 19 -19.76 8.46 15.91
C MET A 19 -20.83 9.13 16.77
N THR A 20 -21.07 10.42 16.53
CA THR A 20 -22.22 11.12 17.11
C THR A 20 -23.37 11.08 16.12
N LEU A 21 -24.50 10.49 16.54
CA LEU A 21 -25.71 10.39 15.74
C LEU A 21 -26.78 11.29 16.36
N ASP A 22 -27.28 12.24 15.58
CA ASP A 22 -28.34 13.16 15.99
C ASP A 22 -29.43 13.20 14.92
N CYS A 23 -30.69 13.15 15.35
CA CYS A 23 -31.83 13.28 14.45
C CYS A 23 -32.96 14.03 15.15
N SER A 24 -33.50 15.05 14.50
CA SER A 24 -34.60 15.88 15.03
C SER A 24 -35.99 15.21 14.94
N CYS A 25 -36.05 13.92 14.61
CA CYS A 25 -37.32 13.21 14.46
C CYS A 25 -37.92 12.83 15.82
N PRO A 26 -39.24 12.62 15.93
CA PRO A 26 -39.91 12.32 17.20
C PRO A 26 -39.66 10.88 17.72
N ASP A 27 -38.72 10.15 17.14
CA ASP A 27 -38.34 8.79 17.54
C ASP A 27 -37.27 8.88 18.64
N SER A 28 -37.52 8.24 19.80
CA SER A 28 -36.64 8.29 20.97
C SER A 28 -35.52 7.25 20.95
N ALA A 29 -35.37 6.48 19.86
CA ALA A 29 -34.28 5.53 19.70
C ALA A 29 -32.94 6.23 19.38
N GLU A 30 -31.84 5.72 19.95
CA GLU A 30 -30.47 6.17 19.61
C GLU A 30 -30.17 6.01 18.10
N VAL A 31 -30.70 4.95 17.48
CA VAL A 31 -30.67 4.73 16.03
C VAL A 31 -32.11 4.60 15.52
N CYS A 32 -32.71 5.74 15.16
CA CYS A 32 -34.01 5.76 14.51
C CYS A 32 -33.91 5.29 13.05
N LYS A 33 -35.07 5.05 12.41
CA LYS A 33 -35.12 4.65 10.98
C LYS A 33 -34.42 5.61 10.03
N HIS A 34 -34.38 6.90 10.36
CA HIS A 34 -33.72 7.91 9.52
C HIS A 34 -32.20 7.81 9.64
N VAL A 35 -31.69 7.74 10.87
CA VAL A 35 -30.26 7.51 11.12
C VAL A 35 -29.81 6.21 10.45
N ALA A 36 -30.59 5.13 10.60
CA ALA A 36 -30.32 3.87 9.92
C ALA A 36 -30.27 4.03 8.39
N ALA A 37 -31.25 4.71 7.79
CA ALA A 37 -31.27 4.96 6.35
C ALA A 37 -30.05 5.77 5.88
N VAL A 38 -29.63 6.77 6.65
CA VAL A 38 -28.42 7.56 6.37
C VAL A 38 -27.18 6.68 6.45
N LEU A 39 -27.03 5.86 7.51
CA LEU A 39 -25.90 4.95 7.66
C LEU A 39 -25.82 3.93 6.52
N TYR A 40 -26.95 3.39 6.07
CA TYR A 40 -27.00 2.54 4.88
C TYR A 40 -26.58 3.29 3.60
N GLY A 41 -27.04 4.53 3.42
CA GLY A 41 -26.63 5.37 2.30
C GLY A 41 -25.14 5.73 2.30
N VAL A 42 -24.53 5.83 3.49
CA VAL A 42 -23.08 5.97 3.66
C VAL A 42 -22.38 4.66 3.30
N GLY A 43 -22.87 3.52 3.81
CA GLY A 43 -22.35 2.18 3.47
C GLY A 43 -22.28 1.93 1.97
N ILE A 44 -23.37 2.22 1.24
CA ILE A 44 -23.41 2.11 -0.23
C ILE A 44 -22.31 2.96 -0.90
N ARG A 45 -22.04 4.17 -0.38
CA ARG A 45 -20.97 5.03 -0.92
C ARG A 45 -19.58 4.48 -0.62
N LEU A 46 -19.36 3.93 0.57
CA LEU A 46 -18.09 3.34 0.98
C LEU A 46 -17.79 2.04 0.22
N ASP A 47 -18.81 1.22 -0.03
CA ASP A 47 -18.68 -0.02 -0.81
C ASP A 47 -18.28 0.28 -2.26
N ALA A 48 -18.84 1.35 -2.85
CA ALA A 48 -18.51 1.77 -4.20
C ALA A 48 -17.16 2.51 -4.31
N ARG A 49 -16.72 3.18 -3.23
CA ARG A 49 -15.53 4.03 -3.18
C ARG A 49 -14.77 3.84 -1.86
N PRO A 50 -14.00 2.75 -1.73
CA PRO A 50 -13.28 2.41 -0.50
C PRO A 50 -12.19 3.44 -0.13
N GLU A 51 -11.73 4.26 -1.07
CA GLU A 51 -10.79 5.35 -0.81
C GLU A 51 -11.31 6.40 0.19
N LEU A 52 -12.64 6.48 0.37
CA LEU A 52 -13.28 7.38 1.33
C LEU A 52 -13.00 7.02 2.79
N PHE A 53 -12.59 5.78 3.09
CA PHE A 53 -12.15 5.39 4.45
C PHE A 53 -10.93 6.21 4.91
N PHE A 54 -10.02 6.54 3.99
CA PHE A 54 -8.85 7.36 4.31
C PHE A 54 -9.23 8.81 4.58
N VAL A 55 -10.21 9.34 3.84
CA VAL A 55 -10.78 10.67 4.10
C VAL A 55 -11.42 10.72 5.48
N LEU A 56 -12.23 9.71 5.84
CA LEU A 56 -12.85 9.60 7.16
C LEU A 56 -11.82 9.55 8.30
N ARG A 57 -10.70 8.86 8.09
CA ARG A 57 -9.59 8.79 9.06
C ARG A 57 -8.62 9.98 9.00
N GLN A 58 -8.87 10.97 8.14
CA GLN A 58 -8.00 12.13 7.90
C GLN A 58 -6.56 11.74 7.53
N VAL A 59 -6.39 10.65 6.79
CA VAL A 59 -5.08 10.15 6.39
C VAL A 59 -4.80 10.48 4.92
N ASP A 60 -3.65 11.06 4.64
CA ASP A 60 -3.16 11.22 3.27
C ASP A 60 -2.61 9.88 2.74
N GLN A 61 -3.25 9.37 1.70
CA GLN A 61 -2.85 8.12 1.04
C GLN A 61 -1.43 8.22 0.46
N ALA A 62 -1.00 9.39 -0.02
CA ALA A 62 0.33 9.58 -0.59
C ALA A 62 1.42 9.43 0.49
N GLU A 63 1.16 9.92 1.70
CA GLU A 63 2.05 9.78 2.85
C GLU A 63 2.13 8.31 3.30
N LEU A 64 1.00 7.61 3.38
CA LEU A 64 0.98 6.17 3.68
C LEU A 64 1.79 5.35 2.67
N LEU A 65 1.64 5.65 1.38
CA LEU A 65 2.34 4.91 0.34
C LEU A 65 3.85 5.17 0.40
N SER A 66 4.27 6.40 0.71
CA SER A 66 5.68 6.75 0.85
C SER A 66 6.35 5.98 2.00
N SER A 67 5.70 5.87 3.15
CA SER A 67 6.23 5.12 4.30
C SER A 67 6.23 3.60 4.07
N ALA A 68 5.16 3.07 3.47
CA ALA A 68 5.04 1.65 3.13
C ALA A 68 6.08 1.21 2.10
N THR A 69 6.32 2.03 1.06
CA THR A 69 7.34 1.73 0.04
C THR A 69 8.75 1.80 0.60
N VAL A 70 9.07 2.76 1.46
CA VAL A 70 10.39 2.79 2.14
C VAL A 70 10.61 1.52 2.97
N GLY A 71 9.62 1.10 3.75
CA GLY A 71 9.70 -0.14 4.56
C GLY A 71 9.71 -1.44 3.75
N ALA A 72 9.10 -1.47 2.57
CA ALA A 72 9.11 -2.61 1.65
C ALA A 72 10.41 -2.68 0.84
N VAL A 73 10.93 -1.53 0.37
CA VAL A 73 12.17 -1.43 -0.41
C VAL A 73 13.40 -1.66 0.48
N SER A 74 13.40 -1.18 1.72
CA SER A 74 14.48 -1.47 2.69
C SER A 74 14.51 -2.94 3.13
N ARG A 75 13.38 -3.66 3.03
CA ARG A 75 13.31 -5.12 3.24
C ARG A 75 13.52 -5.93 1.95
N ALA A 76 13.50 -5.28 0.79
CA ALA A 76 13.71 -5.89 -0.53
C ALA A 76 15.19 -5.85 -0.94
N GLY A 77 16.08 -6.32 -0.07
CA GLY A 77 17.23 -7.08 -0.57
C GLY A 77 16.74 -8.51 -0.72
N PRO A 78 16.84 -9.17 -1.89
CA PRO A 78 16.43 -10.56 -1.99
C PRO A 78 17.30 -11.38 -1.04
N ALA A 79 16.74 -11.83 0.08
CA ALA A 79 17.33 -12.91 0.85
C ALA A 79 17.52 -14.07 -0.12
N ALA A 80 18.76 -14.58 -0.23
CA ALA A 80 19.17 -15.49 -1.30
C ALA A 80 18.29 -16.76 -1.47
N GLY A 81 17.40 -17.06 -0.52
CA GLY A 81 16.45 -18.17 -0.57
C GLY A 81 15.01 -17.87 -1.04
N LYS A 82 14.65 -16.63 -1.42
CA LYS A 82 13.28 -16.28 -1.88
C LYS A 82 13.20 -16.01 -3.40
N ARG A 83 13.94 -16.78 -4.20
CA ARG A 83 13.76 -16.78 -5.66
C ARG A 83 13.04 -18.06 -6.06
N ILE A 84 11.99 -17.91 -6.87
CA ILE A 84 11.38 -19.04 -7.57
C ILE A 84 12.34 -19.36 -8.73
N ALA A 85 12.73 -20.63 -8.84
CA ALA A 85 13.56 -21.07 -9.95
C ALA A 85 12.77 -20.98 -11.27
N ASP A 86 13.46 -20.65 -12.38
CA ASP A 86 12.82 -20.38 -13.68
C ASP A 86 11.93 -21.55 -14.14
N ASP A 87 12.37 -22.78 -13.87
CA ASP A 87 11.67 -24.03 -14.18
C ASP A 87 10.37 -24.23 -13.39
N ARG A 88 10.11 -23.42 -12.36
CA ARG A 88 8.90 -23.50 -11.53
C ARG A 88 7.92 -22.35 -11.73
N LEU A 89 8.22 -21.38 -12.59
CA LEU A 89 7.36 -20.21 -12.79
C LEU A 89 5.98 -20.60 -13.34
N SER A 90 5.92 -21.46 -14.36
CA SER A 90 4.66 -21.90 -14.94
C SER A 90 3.76 -22.65 -13.95
N ALA A 91 4.36 -23.46 -13.07
CA ALA A 91 3.62 -24.22 -12.06
C ALA A 91 3.07 -23.35 -10.92
N VAL A 92 3.79 -22.29 -10.52
CA VAL A 92 3.33 -21.38 -9.47
C VAL A 92 2.21 -20.47 -9.95
N PHE A 93 2.31 -19.99 -11.19
CA PHE A 93 1.39 -18.98 -11.73
C PHE A 93 0.30 -19.56 -12.65
N GLY A 94 0.35 -20.86 -12.97
CA GLY A 94 -0.67 -21.54 -13.80
C GLY A 94 -0.74 -21.02 -15.24
N ILE A 95 0.38 -20.49 -15.74
CA ILE A 95 0.50 -19.89 -17.07
C ILE A 95 1.62 -20.60 -17.84
N GLU A 96 1.39 -20.90 -19.12
CA GLU A 96 2.45 -21.37 -20.01
C GLU A 96 3.42 -20.22 -20.31
N LEU A 97 4.70 -20.43 -20.01
CA LEU A 97 5.78 -19.53 -20.44
C LEU A 97 6.56 -20.23 -21.54
N GLU A 98 6.76 -19.55 -22.66
CA GLU A 98 7.67 -20.03 -23.70
C GLU A 98 9.13 -19.88 -23.21
N ASP A 99 9.93 -20.93 -23.41
CA ASP A 99 11.37 -20.94 -23.10
C ASP A 99 12.09 -19.93 -24.00
N ALA A 100 12.20 -18.68 -23.54
CA ALA A 100 12.98 -17.66 -24.20
C ALA A 100 14.47 -17.98 -24.00
N PRO A 101 15.31 -17.92 -25.06
CA PRO A 101 16.73 -18.16 -24.94
C PRO A 101 17.36 -17.18 -23.92
N PRO A 102 18.38 -17.61 -23.16
CA PRO A 102 18.94 -16.80 -22.09
C PRO A 102 19.51 -15.49 -22.65
N VAL A 103 18.81 -14.39 -22.39
CA VAL A 103 19.32 -13.05 -22.67
C VAL A 103 20.48 -12.82 -21.70
N ARG A 104 21.71 -12.84 -22.23
CA ARG A 104 22.91 -12.52 -21.46
C ARG A 104 22.80 -11.07 -20.99
N ALA A 105 22.35 -10.88 -19.76
CA ALA A 105 22.45 -9.58 -19.09
C ALA A 105 23.95 -9.24 -18.96
N GLY A 106 24.42 -8.34 -19.83
CA GLY A 106 25.78 -7.84 -19.80
C GLY A 106 26.07 -7.23 -18.43
N ARG A 107 27.17 -7.68 -17.81
CA ARG A 107 27.68 -7.10 -16.57
C ARG A 107 27.85 -5.57 -16.77
N PRO A 108 27.24 -4.71 -15.93
CA PRO A 108 27.46 -3.28 -16.07
C PRO A 108 28.95 -2.97 -15.85
N PRO A 109 29.55 -2.08 -16.66
CA PRO A 109 30.96 -1.76 -16.54
C PRO A 109 31.24 -1.20 -15.13
N ARG A 110 32.22 -1.78 -14.45
CA ARG A 110 32.70 -1.27 -13.16
C ARG A 110 33.28 0.12 -13.40
N ARG A 111 32.58 1.17 -12.94
CA ARG A 111 33.06 2.55 -12.93
C ARG A 111 34.31 2.61 -12.06
N GLY A 112 35.48 2.76 -12.68
CA GLY A 112 36.75 2.89 -11.97
C GLY A 112 36.75 4.13 -11.08
N LYS A 113 37.30 4.02 -9.88
CA LYS A 113 37.47 5.16 -8.96
C LYS A 113 38.34 6.22 -9.63
N PRO A 114 37.96 7.52 -9.60
CA PRO A 114 38.83 8.59 -10.09
C PRO A 114 40.11 8.63 -9.27
N ARG A 115 41.25 8.64 -9.95
CA ARG A 115 42.58 8.77 -9.37
C ARG A 115 42.73 10.20 -8.81
N PRO A 116 43.18 10.40 -7.55
CA PRO A 116 43.33 11.73 -6.99
C PRO A 116 44.40 12.52 -7.76
N SER A 117 44.02 13.69 -8.27
CA SER A 117 44.94 14.64 -8.91
C SER A 117 45.77 15.33 -7.84
N HIS A 118 47.09 15.12 -7.84
CA HIS A 118 48.02 15.93 -7.06
C HIS A 118 48.00 17.37 -7.58
N VAL A 119 47.42 18.30 -6.82
CA VAL A 119 47.61 19.73 -7.03
C VAL A 119 48.95 20.10 -6.40
N ALA A 120 49.98 20.23 -7.22
CA ALA A 120 51.27 20.76 -6.81
C ALA A 120 51.11 22.24 -6.46
N GLY A 121 51.34 22.57 -5.18
CA GLY A 121 51.35 23.95 -4.70
C GLY A 121 52.39 24.78 -5.43
N ARG A 122 51.96 25.91 -5.99
CA ARG A 122 52.84 26.91 -6.59
C ARG A 122 52.92 28.10 -5.63
N ARG A 123 54.05 28.20 -4.93
CA ARG A 123 54.49 29.39 -4.18
C ARG A 123 54.53 30.60 -5.11
N ARG A 124 53.95 31.73 -4.71
CA ARG A 124 54.50 33.09 -4.81
C ARG A 124 53.89 33.95 -3.71
#